data_AF-A0A4W4EHP7-F1
#
_entry.id   AF-A0A4W4EHP7-F1
#
_cell.length_a   1.000
_cell.length_b   1.000
_cell.length_c   1.000
_cell.angle_alpha   90.00
_cell.angle_beta   90.00
_cell.angle_gamma   90.00
#
_symmetry.space_group_name_H-M   'P 1'
#
loop_
_entity.id
_entity.type
_entity.pdbx_description
1 polymer ?
#
loop_
_entity_poly.entity_id
_entity_poly.type
_entity_poly.pdbx_seq_one_letter_code
_entity_poly.pdbx_strand_id
1 'polypeptide(L)'
;MMTANAILFHNITLVRSHLYVLTFVEAPVETIPKTVLANSSVYCLSSHGERTKRKRIITTVQRQAANIRERKRMFSLNEAFDELRKKVPTFAYEKRLSRIETLRLAIIYISFMTELLEK
;
A
#
# COMPACT_ATOMS: atom_id res chain seq x y z
N MET A 1 13.20 -36.65 -13.72
CA MET A 1 13.87 -35.33 -13.75
C MET A 1 12.92 -34.25 -14.28
N MET A 2 12.04 -33.68 -13.45
CA MET A 2 11.23 -32.52 -13.87
C MET A 2 11.01 -31.54 -12.71
N THR A 3 12.07 -30.89 -12.28
CA THR A 3 11.99 -29.66 -11.46
C THR A 3 12.43 -28.49 -12.33
N ALA A 4 11.53 -28.02 -13.20
CA ALA A 4 11.73 -26.81 -14.00
C ALA A 4 10.54 -25.83 -13.91
N ASN A 5 9.58 -26.08 -13.02
CA ASN A 5 8.38 -25.23 -12.86
C ASN A 5 8.46 -24.23 -11.69
N ALA A 6 9.53 -24.24 -10.90
CA ALA A 6 9.68 -23.33 -9.75
C ALA A 6 10.31 -21.96 -10.10
N ILE A 7 10.98 -21.83 -11.24
CA ILE A 7 11.78 -20.64 -11.57
C ILE A 7 10.99 -19.62 -12.41
N LEU A 8 9.93 -20.04 -13.10
CA LEU A 8 9.12 -19.12 -13.92
C LEU A 8 8.10 -18.29 -13.12
N PHE A 9 7.72 -18.71 -11.90
CA PHE A 9 6.77 -17.95 -11.07
C PHE A 9 7.39 -16.72 -10.39
N HIS A 10 8.72 -16.65 -10.30
CA HIS A 10 9.40 -15.56 -9.59
C HIS A 10 9.75 -14.37 -10.50
N ASN A 11 9.70 -14.53 -11.83
CA ASN A 11 10.06 -13.48 -12.79
C ASN A 11 8.87 -12.87 -13.57
N ILE A 12 7.69 -13.50 -13.57
CA ILE A 12 6.49 -12.92 -14.21
C ILE A 12 5.73 -11.97 -13.26
N THR A 13 5.87 -12.13 -11.94
CA THR A 13 5.27 -11.24 -10.93
C THR A 13 6.06 -9.93 -10.77
N LEU A 14 7.36 -9.92 -11.12
CA LEU A 14 8.26 -8.79 -10.85
C LEU A 14 8.24 -7.72 -11.95
N VAL A 15 7.98 -8.09 -13.21
CA VAL A 15 7.88 -7.09 -14.31
C VAL A 15 6.46 -6.54 -14.45
N ARG A 16 5.45 -7.29 -13.99
CA ARG A 16 4.04 -6.85 -14.02
C ARG A 16 3.69 -5.85 -12.90
N SER A 17 4.52 -5.73 -11.87
CA SER A 17 4.34 -4.72 -10.81
C SER A 17 4.90 -3.35 -11.22
N HIS A 18 6.02 -3.29 -11.94
CA HIS A 18 6.64 -2.02 -12.35
C HIS A 18 5.91 -1.34 -13.53
N LEU A 19 5.33 -2.13 -14.45
CA LEU A 19 4.56 -1.58 -15.58
C LEU A 19 3.11 -1.17 -15.21
N TYR A 20 2.60 -1.60 -14.05
CA TYR A 20 1.30 -1.14 -13.52
C TYR A 20 1.35 0.22 -12.83
N VAL A 21 2.55 0.74 -12.52
CA VAL A 21 2.71 2.03 -11.83
C VAL A 21 2.66 3.20 -12.81
N LEU A 22 3.12 3.03 -14.05
CA LEU A 22 3.11 4.09 -15.07
C LEU A 22 1.80 4.14 -15.90
N THR A 23 0.99 3.09 -15.91
CA THR A 23 -0.23 3.00 -16.74
C THR A 23 -1.53 3.37 -16.01
N PHE A 24 -1.47 3.84 -14.76
CA PHE A 24 -2.66 4.21 -14.00
C PHE A 24 -2.61 5.62 -13.39
N VAL A 25 -1.77 6.50 -13.94
CA VAL A 25 -1.77 7.93 -13.58
C VAL A 25 -2.59 8.76 -14.59
N GLU A 26 -3.05 8.17 -15.69
CA GLU A 26 -3.89 8.86 -16.70
C GLU A 26 -4.99 7.94 -17.22
N ALA A 27 -5.94 7.59 -16.34
CA ALA A 27 -7.28 7.28 -16.80
C ALA A 27 -8.10 8.57 -16.61
N PRO A 28 -8.59 9.21 -17.69
CA PRO A 28 -9.42 10.39 -17.55
C PRO A 28 -10.61 10.03 -16.68
N VAL A 29 -10.98 10.96 -15.80
CA VAL A 29 -12.31 10.98 -15.18
C VAL A 29 -13.30 11.11 -16.34
N GLU A 30 -13.70 9.97 -16.91
CA GLU A 30 -14.91 9.92 -17.72
C GLU A 30 -16.07 10.14 -16.77
N THR A 31 -16.50 11.39 -16.78
CA THR A 31 -17.78 11.92 -16.37
C THR A 31 -18.84 10.81 -16.30
N ILE A 32 -19.19 10.40 -15.08
CA ILE A 32 -20.43 9.66 -14.86
C ILE A 32 -21.56 10.57 -15.37
N PRO A 33 -22.34 10.19 -16.39
CA PRO A 33 -23.49 11.00 -16.79
C PRO A 33 -24.42 11.14 -15.57
N LYS A 34 -24.69 12.38 -15.14
CA LYS A 34 -25.61 12.73 -14.05
C LYS A 34 -27.08 12.47 -14.41
N THR A 35 -27.38 11.45 -15.21
CA THR A 35 -28.72 11.20 -15.77
C THR A 35 -29.27 9.84 -15.37
N VAL A 36 -29.15 9.46 -14.10
CA VAL A 36 -30.11 8.54 -13.44
C VAL A 36 -30.21 8.93 -11.96
N LEU A 37 -30.66 10.16 -11.69
CA LEU A 37 -31.21 10.52 -10.39
C LEU A 37 -32.71 10.80 -10.57
N ALA A 38 -33.44 9.76 -10.93
CA ALA A 38 -34.87 9.73 -10.79
C ALA A 38 -35.23 8.32 -10.33
N ASN A 39 -36.07 8.27 -9.29
CA ASN A 39 -36.84 7.11 -8.83
C ASN A 39 -36.23 6.32 -7.66
N SER A 40 -36.09 6.98 -6.51
CA SER A 40 -36.92 6.63 -5.35
C SER A 40 -36.84 7.72 -4.28
N SER A 41 -37.97 8.42 -4.13
CA SER A 41 -38.37 9.17 -2.94
C SER A 41 -38.02 8.37 -1.67
N VAL A 42 -37.62 8.97 -0.54
CA VAL A 42 -38.56 9.40 0.51
C VAL A 42 -37.71 9.87 1.70
N TYR A 43 -37.94 11.12 2.12
CA TYR A 43 -37.87 11.69 3.49
C TYR A 43 -36.85 11.12 4.50
N CYS A 44 -35.94 11.97 4.96
CA CYS A 44 -35.22 11.79 6.23
C CYS A 44 -36.24 11.84 7.38
N LEU A 45 -36.76 10.68 7.80
CA LEU A 45 -37.48 10.55 9.05
C LEU A 45 -36.66 9.70 10.02
N SER A 46 -36.17 10.36 11.07
CA SER A 46 -35.60 9.72 12.24
C SER A 46 -36.64 8.78 12.84
N SER A 47 -36.40 7.47 12.76
CA SER A 47 -37.20 6.46 13.45
C SER A 47 -36.26 5.57 14.27
N HIS A 48 -36.44 5.64 15.59
CA HIS A 48 -35.95 4.64 16.54
C HIS A 48 -36.69 3.32 16.26
N GLY A 49 -36.02 2.41 15.57
CA GLY A 49 -36.53 1.07 15.29
C GLY A 49 -35.37 0.07 15.27
N GLU A 50 -35.41 -0.87 16.21
CA GLU A 50 -34.81 -2.21 16.19
C GLU A 50 -33.96 -2.53 14.94
N ARG A 51 -32.65 -2.26 15.04
CA ARG A 51 -31.71 -2.49 13.92
C ARG A 51 -31.34 -3.98 13.86
N THR A 52 -32.15 -4.75 13.15
CA THR A 52 -31.68 -6.00 12.53
C THR A 52 -30.42 -5.68 11.73
N LYS A 53 -29.28 -6.30 12.07
CA LYS A 53 -27.94 -6.05 11.50
C LYS A 53 -27.93 -6.36 9.99
N ARG A 54 -28.43 -5.43 9.16
CA ARG A 54 -28.28 -5.49 7.70
C ARG A 54 -26.79 -5.42 7.38
N LYS A 55 -26.22 -6.54 6.90
CA LYS A 55 -24.84 -6.62 6.43
C LYS A 55 -24.67 -5.57 5.32
N ARG A 56 -23.89 -4.52 5.59
CA ARG A 56 -23.62 -3.43 4.64
C ARG A 56 -22.92 -4.02 3.41
N ILE A 57 -23.57 -3.99 2.25
CA ILE A 57 -22.96 -4.40 0.99
C ILE A 57 -21.94 -3.31 0.60
N ILE A 58 -20.66 -3.69 0.49
CA ILE A 58 -19.60 -2.77 0.05
C ILE A 58 -19.72 -2.62 -1.46
N THR A 59 -19.95 -1.39 -1.92
CA THR A 59 -19.98 -1.07 -3.35
C THR A 59 -18.59 -1.13 -3.97
N THR A 60 -18.51 -1.35 -5.28
CA THR A 60 -17.26 -1.34 -6.05
C THR A 60 -16.49 -0.02 -5.87
N VAL A 61 -17.20 1.11 -5.88
CA VAL A 61 -16.64 2.45 -5.64
C VAL A 61 -16.03 2.56 -4.25
N GLN A 62 -16.70 2.06 -3.20
CA GLN A 62 -16.16 2.06 -1.84
C GLN A 62 -14.90 1.19 -1.71
N ARG A 63 -14.87 0.04 -2.40
CA ARG A 63 -13.69 -0.82 -2.45
C ARG A 63 -12.52 -0.14 -3.16
N GLN A 64 -12.76 0.51 -4.30
CA GLN A 64 -11.73 1.27 -5.02
C GLN A 64 -11.18 2.42 -4.18
N ALA A 65 -12.05 3.20 -3.53
CA ALA A 65 -11.64 4.27 -2.64
C ALA A 65 -10.79 3.76 -1.46
N ALA A 66 -11.12 2.59 -0.91
CA ALA A 66 -10.31 1.95 0.13
C ALA A 66 -8.91 1.53 -0.39
N ASN A 67 -8.84 0.92 -1.58
CA ASN A 67 -7.57 0.53 -2.21
C ASN A 67 -6.66 1.72 -2.47
N ILE A 68 -7.22 2.86 -2.91
CA ILE A 68 -6.45 4.09 -3.13
C ILE A 68 -5.86 4.60 -1.80
N ARG A 69 -6.65 4.62 -0.73
CA ARG A 69 -6.17 5.03 0.59
C ARG A 69 -5.05 4.13 1.10
N GLU A 70 -5.21 2.82 0.94
CA GLU A 70 -4.18 1.88 1.37
C GLU A 70 -2.89 2.02 0.57
N ARG A 71 -2.99 2.25 -0.74
CA ARG A 71 -1.82 2.53 -1.58
C ARG A 71 -1.07 3.77 -1.11
N LYS A 72 -1.79 4.86 -0.79
CA LYS A 72 -1.19 6.09 -0.23
C LYS A 72 -0.50 5.82 1.11
N ARG A 73 -1.14 5.05 2.01
CA ARG A 73 -0.54 4.65 3.30
C ARG A 73 0.74 3.84 3.11
N MET A 74 0.75 2.91 2.15
CA MET A 74 1.94 2.11 1.84
C MET A 74 3.05 2.92 1.17
N PHE A 75 2.70 3.90 0.34
CA PHE A 75 3.69 4.82 -0.24
C PHE A 75 4.44 5.58 0.85
N SER A 76 3.74 6.23 1.78
CA SER A 76 4.37 6.97 2.87
C SER A 76 5.22 6.09 3.79
N LEU A 77 4.78 4.84 4.03
CA LEU A 77 5.57 3.86 4.78
C LEU A 77 6.88 3.51 4.04
N ASN A 78 6.80 3.28 2.74
CA ASN A 78 7.97 2.90 1.94
C ASN A 78 8.97 4.05 1.83
N GLU A 79 8.49 5.29 1.69
CA GLU A 79 9.30 6.50 1.71
C GLU A 79 10.06 6.64 3.04
N ALA A 80 9.38 6.48 4.18
CA ALA A 80 10.03 6.51 5.49
C ALA A 80 11.11 5.41 5.64
N PHE A 81 10.86 4.22 5.07
CA PHE A 81 11.86 3.15 5.04
C PHE A 81 13.07 3.49 4.16
N ASP A 82 12.89 4.26 3.09
CA ASP A 82 13.98 4.72 2.23
C ASP A 82 14.81 5.82 2.87
N GLU A 83 14.18 6.73 3.60
CA GLU A 83 14.89 7.68 4.44
C GLU A 83 15.69 6.98 5.54
N LEU A 84 15.12 5.96 6.18
CA LEU A 84 15.85 5.17 7.16
C LEU A 84 17.09 4.50 6.55
N ARG A 85 16.97 3.89 5.36
CA ARG A 85 18.12 3.25 4.68
C ARG A 85 19.28 4.22 4.44
N LYS A 86 19.00 5.50 4.15
CA LYS A 86 20.04 6.52 3.95
C LYS A 86 20.81 6.86 5.23
N LYS A 87 20.20 6.62 6.40
CA LYS A 87 20.80 6.90 7.72
C LYS A 87 21.54 5.69 8.30
N VAL A 88 21.18 4.49 7.83
CA VAL A 88 21.81 3.26 8.25
C VAL A 88 23.15 3.12 7.52
N PRO A 89 24.26 2.81 8.22
CA PRO A 89 25.56 2.64 7.58
C PRO A 89 25.58 1.42 6.66
N THR A 90 25.79 1.64 5.36
CA THR A 90 25.93 0.61 4.33
C THR A 90 27.02 0.99 3.33
N PHE A 91 27.61 0.03 2.63
CA PHE A 91 28.58 0.33 1.58
C PHE A 91 27.88 0.87 0.32
N ALA A 92 28.52 1.80 -0.40
CA ALA A 92 27.91 2.52 -1.51
C ALA A 92 27.45 1.65 -2.70
N TYR A 93 28.05 0.46 -2.85
CA TYR A 93 27.76 -0.52 -3.91
C TYR A 93 26.91 -1.69 -3.42
N GLU A 94 26.41 -1.64 -2.18
CA GLU A 94 25.55 -2.69 -1.66
C GLU A 94 24.13 -2.63 -2.21
N LYS A 95 23.54 -3.83 -2.31
CA LYS A 95 22.14 -3.99 -2.66
C LYS A 95 21.25 -3.30 -1.62
N ARG A 96 20.11 -2.77 -2.07
CA ARG A 96 19.05 -2.25 -1.20
C ARG A 96 18.63 -3.28 -0.15
N LEU A 97 18.80 -2.91 1.13
CA LEU A 97 18.45 -3.75 2.28
C LEU A 97 16.95 -4.05 2.35
N SER A 98 16.59 -5.26 2.77
CA SER A 98 15.22 -5.64 3.10
C SER A 98 14.71 -4.87 4.34
N ARG A 99 13.39 -4.90 4.58
CA ARG A 99 12.80 -4.22 5.75
C ARG A 99 13.37 -4.73 7.08
N ILE A 100 13.53 -6.04 7.22
CA ILE A 100 14.05 -6.64 8.46
C ILE A 100 15.53 -6.31 8.67
N GLU A 101 16.34 -6.35 7.61
CA GLU A 101 17.76 -5.98 7.69
C GLU A 101 17.92 -4.51 8.06
N THR A 102 17.14 -3.62 7.41
CA THR A 102 17.16 -2.17 7.70
C THR A 102 16.87 -1.91 9.18
N LEU A 103 15.84 -2.57 9.75
CA LEU A 103 15.48 -2.39 11.16
C LEU A 103 16.55 -2.93 12.11
N ARG A 104 17.06 -4.14 11.84
CA ARG A 104 18.13 -4.75 12.65
C ARG A 104 19.37 -3.87 12.69
N LEU A 105 19.81 -3.39 11.53
CA LEU A 105 21.02 -2.58 11.42
C LEU A 105 20.83 -1.19 12.05
N ALA A 106 19.65 -0.58 11.93
CA ALA A 106 19.33 0.66 12.63
C ALA A 106 19.44 0.53 14.16
N ILE A 107 18.89 -0.56 14.73
CA ILE A 107 18.98 -0.83 16.18
C ILE A 107 20.45 -0.97 16.60
N ILE A 108 21.22 -1.79 15.90
CA ILE A 108 22.64 -2.00 16.18
C ILE A 108 23.41 -0.68 16.09
N TYR A 109 23.13 0.13 15.07
CA TYR A 109 23.80 1.40 14.86
C TYR A 109 23.53 2.41 15.98
N ILE A 110 22.27 2.51 16.43
CA ILE A 110 21.92 3.36 17.57
C ILE A 110 22.70 2.90 18.82
N SER A 111 22.66 1.61 19.16
CA SER A 111 23.40 1.08 20.31
C SER A 111 24.89 1.35 20.23
N PHE A 112 25.50 1.13 19.06
CA PHE A 112 26.92 1.38 18.83
C PHE A 112 27.29 2.87 19.00
N MET A 113 26.49 3.78 18.45
CA MET A 113 26.72 5.22 18.60
C MET A 113 26.57 5.66 20.06
N THR A 114 25.60 5.12 20.81
CA THR A 114 25.43 5.40 22.24
C THR A 114 26.65 4.96 23.04
N GLU A 115 27.13 3.72 22.85
CA GLU A 115 28.31 3.21 23.54
C GLU A 115 29.60 4.00 23.24
N LEU A 116 29.72 4.53 22.02
CA LEU A 116 30.86 5.38 21.65
C LEU A 116 30.84 6.75 22.34
N LEU A 117 29.66 7.31 22.61
CA LEU A 117 29.51 8.62 23.23
C LEU A 117 29.61 8.59 24.77
N GLU A 118 29.38 7.43 25.39
CA GLU A 118 29.49 7.22 26.84
C GLU A 118 30.93 6.94 27.32
N LYS A 119 31.89 6.83 26.40
CA LYS A 119 33.33 6.71 26.67
C LYS A 119 34.05 8.03 26.50
#